data_AF-A0A6B3HXD9-F1
#
_entry.id   AF-A0A6B3HXD9-F1
#
_cell.length_a   1.000
_cell.length_b   1.000
_cell.length_c   1.000
_cell.angle_alpha   90.00
_cell.angle_beta   90.00
_cell.angle_gamma   90.00
#
_symmetry.space_group_name_H-M   'P 1'
#
loop_
_entity.id
_entity.type
_entity.pdbx_description
1 polymer ?
#
loop_
_entity_poly.entity_id
_entity_poly.type
_entity_poly.pdbx_seq_one_letter_code
_entity_poly.pdbx_strand_id
1 'polypeptide(L)'
;LLEVTSGRIPCRTFADHIGEEKWVRRFTQEAVTGAYLRVIEPGTIRAGDPVEIVHRPDHGITAALQFRAVTTERTLLPSLLVAASALHPEALHK
;
A
#
# COMPACT_ATOMS: atom_id res chain seq x y z
N LEU A 1 2.05 15.42 9.25
CA LEU A 1 2.94 14.60 8.37
C LEU A 1 2.37 13.19 8.20
N LEU A 2 2.32 12.67 6.98
CA LEU A 2 1.86 11.31 6.67
C LEU A 2 2.97 10.52 6.00
N GLU A 3 2.98 9.19 6.17
CA GLU A 3 3.96 8.31 5.55
C GLU A 3 3.29 7.05 4.97
N VAL A 4 3.73 6.61 3.78
CA VAL A 4 3.19 5.44 3.09
C VAL A 4 3.68 4.15 3.76
N THR A 5 2.76 3.22 4.06
CA THR A 5 3.08 1.98 4.78
C THR A 5 2.84 0.69 4.02
N SER A 6 1.84 0.67 3.12
CA SER A 6 1.48 -0.53 2.36
C SER A 6 0.54 -0.20 1.19
N GLY A 7 0.40 -1.14 0.27
CA GLY A 7 -0.73 -1.18 -0.64
C GLY A 7 -2.01 -1.67 0.06
N ARG A 8 -3.17 -1.15 -0.35
CA ARG A 8 -4.46 -1.64 0.11
C ARG A 8 -4.77 -3.04 -0.42
N ILE A 9 -4.99 -3.98 0.49
CA ILE A 9 -5.51 -5.31 0.15
C ILE A 9 -7.02 -5.21 -0.17
N PRO A 10 -7.48 -5.63 -1.36
CA PRO A 10 -8.91 -5.61 -1.70
C PRO A 10 -9.68 -6.59 -0.80
N CYS A 11 -10.87 -6.18 -0.36
CA CYS A 11 -11.71 -6.97 0.54
C CYS A 11 -13.07 -7.32 -0.10
N ARG A 12 -13.85 -8.17 0.57
CA ARG A 12 -15.18 -8.58 0.09
C ARG A 12 -16.15 -7.40 -0.05
N THR A 13 -16.19 -6.51 0.95
CA THR A 13 -17.01 -5.29 0.90
C THR A 13 -16.71 -4.42 -0.32
N PHE A 14 -15.43 -4.34 -0.72
CA PHE A 14 -15.06 -3.61 -1.94
C PHE A 14 -15.58 -4.28 -3.20
N ALA A 15 -15.51 -5.61 -3.30
CA ALA A 15 -16.12 -6.32 -4.42
C ALA A 15 -17.64 -6.16 -4.46
N ASP A 16 -18.32 -6.28 -3.31
CA ASP A 16 -19.77 -6.14 -3.25
C ASP A 16 -20.22 -4.72 -3.65
N HIS A 17 -19.45 -3.69 -3.28
CA HIS A 17 -19.73 -2.31 -3.70
C HIS A 17 -19.58 -2.10 -5.21
N ILE A 18 -18.58 -2.74 -5.83
CA ILE A 18 -18.34 -2.62 -7.27
C ILE A 18 -19.33 -3.47 -8.08
N GLY A 19 -19.76 -4.62 -7.56
CA GLY A 19 -20.78 -5.47 -8.20
C GLY A 19 -20.27 -6.32 -9.38
N GLU A 20 -18.95 -6.41 -9.56
CA GLU A 20 -18.31 -7.08 -10.70
C GLU A 20 -17.82 -8.50 -10.35
N GLU A 21 -17.99 -9.44 -11.27
CA GLU A 21 -17.53 -10.82 -11.06
C GLU A 21 -16.01 -10.90 -10.87
N LYS A 22 -15.60 -11.67 -9.85
CA LYS A 22 -14.19 -11.94 -9.52
C LYS A 22 -13.36 -10.65 -9.35
N TRP A 23 -13.99 -9.55 -8.93
CA TRP A 23 -13.34 -8.24 -8.82
C TRP A 23 -12.06 -8.26 -7.99
N VAL A 24 -12.06 -8.90 -6.81
CA VAL A 24 -10.86 -9.03 -5.95
C VAL A 24 -9.69 -9.65 -6.73
N ARG A 25 -9.95 -10.72 -7.49
CA ARG A 25 -8.91 -11.41 -8.27
C ARG A 25 -8.35 -10.49 -9.36
N ARG A 26 -9.24 -9.83 -10.13
CA ARG A 26 -8.85 -8.89 -11.20
C ARG A 26 -8.06 -7.72 -10.64
N PHE A 27 -8.55 -7.07 -9.59
CA PHE A 27 -7.85 -5.98 -8.91
C PHE A 27 -6.46 -6.40 -8.41
N THR A 28 -6.35 -7.59 -7.83
CA THR A 28 -5.08 -8.12 -7.33
C THR A 28 -4.09 -8.39 -8.46
N GLN A 29 -4.56 -8.86 -9.61
CA GLN A 29 -3.72 -9.08 -10.80
C GLN A 29 -3.20 -7.78 -11.40
N GLU A 30 -4.03 -6.73 -11.44
CA GLU A 30 -3.63 -5.41 -11.95
C GLU A 30 -2.69 -4.64 -11.00
N ALA A 31 -2.66 -5.01 -9.71
CA ALA A 31 -1.80 -4.41 -8.68
C ALA A 31 -1.91 -2.88 -8.52
N VAL A 32 -3.03 -2.27 -8.95
CA VAL A 32 -3.32 -0.83 -8.80
C VAL A 32 -3.92 -0.55 -7.42
N THR A 33 -3.13 -0.83 -6.40
CA THR A 33 -3.56 -0.98 -5.00
C THR A 33 -3.89 0.33 -4.27
N GLY A 34 -3.38 1.48 -4.73
CA GLY A 34 -3.38 2.71 -3.92
C GLY A 34 -2.38 2.62 -2.76
N ALA A 35 -2.59 3.36 -1.68
CA ALA A 35 -1.68 3.35 -0.53
C ALA A 35 -2.43 3.58 0.79
N TYR A 36 -2.01 2.86 1.84
CA TYR A 36 -2.30 3.24 3.22
C TYR A 36 -1.21 4.18 3.74
N LEU A 37 -1.63 5.14 4.56
CA LEU A 37 -0.75 6.11 5.20
C LEU A 37 -0.86 5.97 6.72
N ARG A 38 0.27 6.03 7.42
CA ARG A 38 0.30 6.26 8.87
C ARG A 38 0.42 7.75 9.16
N VAL A 39 -0.18 8.19 10.26
CA VAL A 39 -0.03 9.55 10.77
C VAL A 39 1.27 9.61 11.57
N ILE A 40 2.24 10.37 11.07
CA ILE A 40 3.49 10.65 11.79
C ILE A 40 3.28 11.83 12.73
N GLU A 41 2.59 12.86 12.24
CA GLU A 41 2.26 14.05 13.00
C GLU A 41 0.80 14.41 12.72
N PRO A 42 -0.08 14.38 13.75
CA PRO A 42 -1.48 14.77 13.62
C PRO A 42 -1.65 16.23 13.20
N GLY A 43 -2.73 16.52 12.50
CA GLY A 43 -3.04 17.88 12.04
C GLY A 43 -4.43 17.96 11.41
N THR A 44 -4.77 19.13 10.87
CA THR A 44 -6.03 19.36 10.15
C THR A 44 -5.76 19.43 8.66
N ILE A 45 -6.63 18.79 7.85
CA ILE A 45 -6.60 18.84 6.39
C ILE A 45 -7.97 19.25 5.84
N ARG A 46 -8.00 19.78 4.63
CA ARG A 46 -9.20 20.18 3.90
C ARG A 46 -9.13 19.72 2.45
N ALA A 47 -10.30 19.62 1.81
CA ALA A 47 -10.35 19.35 0.38
C ALA A 47 -9.66 20.49 -0.39
N GLY A 48 -8.78 20.13 -1.33
CA GLY A 48 -7.99 21.08 -2.10
C GLY A 48 -6.58 21.34 -1.53
N ASP A 49 -6.27 20.88 -0.33
CA ASP A 49 -4.89 20.95 0.19
C ASP A 49 -3.94 20.12 -0.72
N PRO A 50 -2.75 20.63 -1.05
CA PRO A 50 -1.80 19.91 -1.88
C PRO A 50 -1.20 18.70 -1.14
N VAL A 51 -0.80 17.70 -1.91
CA VAL A 51 0.03 16.59 -1.42
C VAL A 51 1.47 16.87 -1.82
N GLU A 52 2.32 17.14 -0.83
CA GLU A 52 3.74 17.42 -1.03
C GLU A 52 4.61 16.24 -0.60
N ILE A 53 5.59 15.88 -1.43
CA ILE A 53 6.59 14.87 -1.10
C ILE A 53 7.74 15.57 -0.35
N VAL A 54 7.68 15.55 0.98
CA VAL A 54 8.71 16.17 1.83
C VAL A 54 9.91 15.26 2.08
N HIS A 55 9.74 13.95 1.90
CA HIS A 55 10.80 12.95 2.03
C HIS A 55 10.54 11.78 1.09
N ARG A 56 11.60 11.28 0.44
CA ARG A 56 11.57 10.05 -0.36
C ARG A 56 12.77 9.17 0.03
N PRO A 57 12.54 7.98 0.60
CA PRO A 57 13.62 7.07 0.94
C PRO A 57 14.27 6.48 -0.32
N ASP A 58 15.53 6.04 -0.20
CA ASP A 58 16.37 5.53 -1.29
C ASP A 58 16.16 4.04 -1.62
N HIS A 59 15.36 3.33 -0.83
CA HIS A 59 15.16 1.88 -0.93
C HIS A 59 14.39 1.40 -2.18
N GLY A 60 13.80 2.30 -2.97
CA GLY A 60 13.11 1.95 -4.24
C GLY A 60 11.80 1.15 -4.12
N ILE A 61 11.46 0.63 -2.94
CA ILE A 61 10.20 -0.07 -2.68
C ILE A 61 8.99 0.87 -2.86
N THR A 62 8.04 0.45 -3.70
CA THR A 62 6.76 1.13 -3.92
C THR A 62 5.60 0.36 -3.29
N ALA A 63 4.47 1.02 -3.06
CA ALA A 63 3.25 0.37 -2.58
C ALA A 63 2.79 -0.78 -3.51
N ALA A 64 2.95 -0.61 -4.83
CA ALA A 64 2.63 -1.66 -5.82
C ALA A 64 3.58 -2.86 -5.73
N LEU A 65 4.89 -2.62 -5.55
CA LEU A 65 5.86 -3.71 -5.35
C LEU A 65 5.58 -4.46 -4.05
N GLN A 66 5.36 -3.73 -2.95
CA GLN A 66 4.98 -4.30 -1.66
C GLN A 66 3.69 -5.13 -1.78
N PHE A 67 2.67 -4.62 -2.47
CA PHE A 67 1.41 -5.33 -2.70
C PHE A 67 1.61 -6.63 -3.48
N ARG A 68 2.35 -6.60 -4.59
CA ARG A 68 2.67 -7.81 -5.37
C ARG A 68 3.40 -8.84 -4.50
N ALA A 69 4.40 -8.40 -3.74
CA ALA A 69 5.18 -9.27 -2.86
C ALA A 69 4.31 -10.03 -1.85
N VAL A 70 3.30 -9.36 -1.26
CA VAL A 70 2.43 -9.98 -0.25
C VAL A 70 1.19 -10.67 -0.80
N THR A 71 0.94 -10.62 -2.12
CA THR A 71 -0.26 -11.20 -2.76
C THR A 71 0.06 -12.22 -3.86
N THR A 72 0.79 -11.82 -4.90
CA THR A 72 0.96 -12.60 -6.13
C THR A 72 2.37 -13.15 -6.33
N GLU A 73 3.39 -12.50 -5.74
CA GLU A 73 4.80 -12.72 -6.08
C GLU A 73 5.68 -12.80 -4.83
N ARG A 74 5.51 -13.87 -4.06
CA ARG A 74 6.22 -14.07 -2.77
C ARG A 74 7.75 -14.05 -2.88
N THR A 75 8.31 -14.31 -4.06
CA THR A 75 9.76 -14.22 -4.31
C THR A 75 10.31 -12.80 -4.09
N LEU A 76 9.46 -11.77 -4.11
CA LEU A 76 9.82 -10.40 -3.83
C LEU A 76 9.90 -10.06 -2.33
N LEU A 77 9.38 -10.91 -1.43
CA LEU A 77 9.32 -10.61 0.02
C LEU A 77 10.68 -10.23 0.64
N PRO A 78 11.81 -10.91 0.34
CA PRO A 78 13.10 -10.53 0.91
C PRO A 78 13.54 -9.11 0.51
N SER A 79 13.14 -8.63 -0.68
CA SER A 79 13.47 -7.28 -1.14
C SER A 79 12.79 -6.19 -0.31
N LEU A 80 11.69 -6.51 0.40
CA LEU A 80 10.97 -5.52 1.21
C LEU A 80 11.74 -5.10 2.47
N LEU A 81 12.72 -5.88 2.91
CA LEU A 81 13.46 -5.64 4.16
C LEU A 81 14.20 -4.29 4.17
N VAL A 82 14.63 -3.79 3.00
CA VAL A 82 15.26 -2.46 2.92
C VAL A 82 14.29 -1.31 3.24
N ALA A 83 12.98 -1.57 3.25
CA ALA A 83 11.94 -0.62 3.62
C ALA A 83 11.30 -0.93 4.99
N ALA A 84 11.89 -1.82 5.81
CA ALA A 84 11.26 -2.33 7.03
C ALA A 84 10.75 -1.25 8.00
N SER A 85 11.44 -0.11 8.10
CA SER A 85 11.02 1.02 8.95
C SER A 85 9.78 1.75 8.43
N ALA A 86 9.54 1.73 7.11
CA ALA A 86 8.37 2.36 6.48
C ALA A 86 7.16 1.41 6.42
N LEU A 87 7.39 0.09 6.37
CA LEU A 87 6.31 -0.89 6.22
C LEU A 87 5.34 -0.94 7.41
N HIS A 88 4.10 -1.30 7.13
CA HIS A 88 3.16 -1.70 8.18
C HIS A 88 3.68 -2.96 8.91
N PRO A 89 3.62 -3.03 10.26
CA PRO A 89 4.22 -4.15 11.02
C PRO A 89 3.79 -5.55 10.56
N GLU A 90 2.53 -5.72 10.16
CA GLU A 90 2.01 -6.99 9.64
C GLU A 90 2.73 -7.48 8.37
N ALA A 91 3.32 -6.59 7.58
CA ALA A 91 4.07 -6.97 6.38
C ALA A 91 5.36 -7.73 6.72
N LEU A 92 5.90 -7.57 7.93
CA LEU A 92 7.12 -8.26 8.39
C LEU A 92 6.87 -9.70 8.85
N HIS A 93 5.60 -10.12 8.94
CA HIS A 93 5.20 -11.47 9.38
C HIS A 93 4.74 -12.38 8.21
N LYS A 94 5.02 -12.01 6.95
CA LYS A 94 4.59 -12.70 5.72
C LYS A 94 5.63 -13.66 5.17
#